data_AF-A0A942A1J3-F1
#
_entry.id   AF-A0A942A1J3-F1
#
_cell.length_a   1.000
_cell.length_b   1.000
_cell.length_c   1.000
_cell.angle_alpha   90.00
_cell.angle_beta   90.00
_cell.angle_gamma   90.00
#
_symmetry.space_group_name_H-M   'P 1'
#
loop_
_entity.id
_entity.type
_entity.pdbx_description
1 polymer ?
#
loop_
_entity_poly.entity_id
_entity_poly.type
_entity_poly.pdbx_seq_one_letter_code
_entity_poly.pdbx_strand_id
1 'polypeptide(L)'
;VRRALDATAPLWPELAIGQGWLVEAAQILANPDRADRGTVEARYAVLLANIQEEAAPLASLQAMAAQFVKVTASYGPLIFTGYDVADLPRTNNDLGGNCKIPKSAGFFQRS
;
A
#
# COMPACT_ATOMS: atom_id res chain seq x y z
N VAL A 1 27.52 -4.25 9.30
CA VAL A 1 26.37 -3.49 8.74
C VAL A 1 26.67 -2.92 7.36
N ARG A 2 27.76 -2.17 7.14
CA ARG A 2 28.07 -1.55 5.83
C ARG A 2 28.05 -2.52 4.64
N ARG A 3 28.72 -3.66 4.76
CA ARG A 3 28.77 -4.70 3.71
C ARG A 3 27.40 -5.29 3.34
N ALA A 4 26.43 -5.30 4.26
CA ALA A 4 25.07 -5.76 4.01
C ALA A 4 24.20 -4.69 3.33
N LEU A 5 24.46 -3.41 3.61
CA LEU A 5 23.81 -2.30 2.92
C LEU A 5 24.31 -2.20 1.46
N ASP A 6 25.62 -2.28 1.25
CA ASP A 6 26.19 -2.24 -0.10
C ASP A 6 25.72 -3.44 -0.95
N ALA A 7 25.54 -4.62 -0.34
CA ALA A 7 25.03 -5.82 -1.02
C ALA A 7 23.54 -5.74 -1.37
N THR A 8 22.75 -4.93 -0.65
CA THR A 8 21.31 -4.78 -0.89
C THR A 8 20.95 -3.51 -1.67
N ALA A 9 21.90 -2.59 -1.85
CA ALA A 9 21.72 -1.35 -2.62
C ALA A 9 21.08 -1.57 -4.01
N PRO A 10 21.41 -2.63 -4.78
CA PRO A 10 20.74 -2.91 -6.05
C PRO A 10 19.24 -3.19 -5.94
N LEU A 11 18.75 -3.62 -4.77
CA LEU A 11 17.33 -3.92 -4.50
C LEU A 11 16.54 -2.70 -4.03
N TRP A 12 17.21 -1.60 -3.66
CA TRP A 12 16.56 -0.42 -3.09
C TRP A 12 15.59 0.29 -4.04
N PRO A 13 15.83 0.38 -5.35
CA PRO A 13 14.85 0.95 -6.27
C PRO A 13 13.53 0.19 -6.27
N GLU A 14 13.59 -1.15 -6.31
CA GLU A 14 12.42 -2.02 -6.30
C GLU A 14 11.68 -1.95 -4.95
N LEU A 15 12.43 -1.85 -3.85
CA LEU A 15 11.86 -1.65 -2.53
C LEU A 15 11.13 -0.30 -2.39
N ALA A 16 11.66 0.76 -3.01
CA ALA A 16 11.01 2.07 -3.02
C ALA A 16 9.68 2.02 -3.78
N ILE A 17 9.62 1.29 -4.91
CA ILE A 17 8.36 1.06 -5.65
C ILE A 17 7.35 0.32 -4.75
N GLY A 18 7.76 -0.79 -4.13
CA GLY A 18 6.90 -1.55 -3.22
C GLY A 18 6.42 -0.74 -2.01
N GLN A 19 7.27 0.15 -1.48
CA GLN A 19 6.89 1.09 -0.42
C GLN A 19 5.84 2.10 -0.91
N GLY A 20 5.94 2.56 -2.17
CA GLY A 20 4.93 3.42 -2.79
C GLY A 20 3.54 2.78 -2.77
N TRP A 21 3.45 1.50 -3.15
CA TRP A 21 2.20 0.73 -3.11
C TRP A 21 1.58 0.67 -1.70
N LEU A 22 2.40 0.49 -0.66
CA LEU A 22 1.94 0.48 0.73
C LEU A 22 1.41 1.84 1.17
N VAL A 23 2.05 2.93 0.76
CA VAL A 23 1.60 4.30 1.07
C VAL A 23 0.26 4.58 0.41
N GLU A 24 0.09 4.22 -0.86
CA GLU A 24 -1.17 4.42 -1.59
C GLU A 24 -2.30 3.56 -0.98
N ALA A 25 -2.03 2.31 -0.66
CA ALA A 25 -2.98 1.44 0.04
C ALA A 25 -3.42 2.04 1.38
N ALA A 26 -2.47 2.55 2.16
CA ALA A 26 -2.77 3.20 3.44
C ALA A 26 -3.63 4.46 3.26
N GLN A 27 -3.42 5.24 2.19
CA GLN A 27 -4.24 6.41 1.89
C GLN A 27 -5.68 6.04 1.50
N ILE A 28 -5.86 4.99 0.68
CA ILE A 28 -7.18 4.47 0.33
C ILE A 28 -7.91 4.00 1.59
N LEU A 29 -7.23 3.23 2.44
CA LEU A 29 -7.83 2.70 3.67
C LEU A 29 -8.07 3.78 4.74
N ALA A 30 -7.27 4.85 4.76
CA ALA A 30 -7.53 6.00 5.63
C ALA A 30 -8.89 6.64 5.33
N ASN A 31 -9.39 6.52 4.09
CA ASN A 31 -10.73 6.90 3.66
C ASN A 31 -11.19 8.26 4.26
N PRO A 32 -10.42 9.35 4.04
CA PRO A 32 -10.67 10.64 4.70
C PRO A 32 -12.00 11.28 4.27
N ASP A 33 -12.46 10.94 3.07
CA ASP A 33 -13.75 11.34 2.51
C ASP A 33 -14.93 10.50 3.03
N ARG A 34 -14.66 9.50 3.87
CA ARG A 34 -15.66 8.59 4.47
C ARG A 34 -16.57 7.96 3.42
N ALA A 35 -15.98 7.56 2.30
CA ALA A 35 -16.67 6.83 1.25
C ALA A 35 -17.23 5.51 1.81
N ASP A 36 -18.29 5.02 1.20
CA ASP A 36 -18.87 3.72 1.54
C ASP A 36 -17.92 2.57 1.16
N ARG A 37 -18.21 1.39 1.71
CA ARG A 37 -17.42 0.18 1.49
C ARG A 37 -17.21 -0.15 0.01
N GLY A 38 -18.25 -0.06 -0.82
CA GLY A 38 -18.15 -0.38 -2.25
C GLY A 38 -17.20 0.56 -2.98
N THR A 39 -17.22 1.84 -2.62
CA THR A 39 -16.27 2.83 -3.15
C THR A 39 -14.83 2.52 -2.73
N VAL A 40 -14.60 2.16 -1.46
CA VAL A 40 -13.25 1.80 -0.96
C VAL A 40 -12.75 0.52 -1.63
N GLU A 41 -13.58 -0.51 -1.75
CA GLU A 41 -13.24 -1.77 -2.45
C GLU A 41 -12.90 -1.52 -3.92
N ALA A 42 -13.65 -0.68 -4.63
CA ALA A 42 -13.37 -0.32 -6.01
C ALA A 42 -12.03 0.41 -6.18
N ARG A 43 -11.73 1.39 -5.32
CA ARG A 43 -10.43 2.08 -5.31
C ARG A 43 -9.27 1.11 -5.06
N TYR A 44 -9.46 0.18 -4.13
CA TYR A 44 -8.45 -0.83 -3.82
C TYR A 44 -8.25 -1.81 -4.99
N ALA A 45 -9.33 -2.21 -5.69
CA ALA A 45 -9.23 -3.06 -6.88
C ALA A 45 -8.43 -2.38 -8.00
N VAL A 46 -8.63 -1.08 -8.21
CA VAL A 46 -7.83 -0.28 -9.16
C VAL A 46 -6.36 -0.27 -8.76
N LEU A 47 -6.06 -0.05 -7.47
CA LEU A 47 -4.68 -0.12 -6.97
C LEU A 47 -4.03 -1.49 -7.27
N LEU A 48 -4.74 -2.60 -7.01
CA LEU A 48 -4.19 -3.94 -7.28
C LEU A 48 -3.88 -4.14 -8.77
N ALA A 49 -4.71 -3.64 -9.68
CA ALA A 49 -4.46 -3.70 -11.12
C ALA A 49 -3.21 -2.87 -11.49
N ASN A 50 -3.11 -1.64 -10.99
CA ASN A 50 -1.95 -0.77 -11.24
C ASN A 50 -0.64 -1.41 -10.73
N ILE A 51 -0.66 -2.02 -9.54
CA ILE A 51 0.50 -2.74 -8.98
C ILE A 51 0.95 -3.87 -9.92
N GLN A 52 0.02 -4.63 -10.49
CA GLN A 52 0.35 -5.71 -11.43
C GLN A 52 0.95 -5.18 -12.72
N GLU A 53 0.43 -4.08 -13.26
CA GLU A 53 0.96 -3.43 -14.45
C GLU A 53 2.37 -2.85 -14.21
N GLU A 54 2.56 -2.12 -13.11
CA GLU A 54 3.85 -1.52 -12.73
C GLU A 54 4.91 -2.59 -12.43
N ALA A 55 4.51 -3.74 -11.90
CA ALA A 55 5.39 -4.86 -11.62
C ALA A 55 5.81 -5.65 -12.86
N ALA A 56 5.04 -5.58 -13.96
CA ALA A 56 5.24 -6.41 -15.15
C ALA A 56 6.69 -6.42 -15.70
N PRO A 57 7.46 -5.33 -15.68
CA PRO A 57 8.82 -5.32 -16.25
C PRO A 57 9.87 -6.12 -15.46
N LEU A 58 9.67 -6.43 -14.17
CA LEU A 58 10.69 -7.02 -13.29
C LEU A 58 10.16 -8.19 -12.48
N ALA A 59 10.82 -9.35 -12.57
CA ALA A 59 10.38 -10.58 -11.88
C ALA A 59 10.31 -10.44 -10.35
N SER A 60 11.21 -9.65 -9.76
CA SER A 60 11.20 -9.35 -8.32
C SER A 60 9.97 -8.53 -7.91
N LEU A 61 9.60 -7.53 -8.71
CA LEU A 61 8.37 -6.76 -8.50
C LEU A 61 7.13 -7.61 -8.73
N GLN A 62 7.12 -8.51 -9.72
CA GLN A 62 6.01 -9.44 -9.93
C GLN A 62 5.79 -10.34 -8.70
N ALA A 63 6.86 -10.85 -8.10
CA ALA A 63 6.78 -11.64 -6.88
C ALA A 63 6.24 -10.84 -5.69
N MET A 64 6.67 -9.58 -5.55
CA MET A 64 6.17 -8.67 -4.52
C MET A 64 4.68 -8.33 -4.73
N ALA A 65 4.28 -8.01 -5.96
CA ALA A 65 2.90 -7.75 -6.36
C ALA A 65 2.00 -8.96 -6.09
N ALA A 66 2.44 -10.17 -6.43
CA ALA A 66 1.71 -11.40 -6.16
C ALA A 66 1.48 -11.60 -4.65
N GLN A 67 2.50 -11.31 -3.82
CA GLN A 67 2.37 -11.38 -2.38
C GLN A 67 1.38 -10.33 -1.85
N PHE A 68 1.42 -9.11 -2.39
CA PHE A 68 0.52 -8.03 -2.01
C PHE A 68 -0.95 -8.37 -2.33
N VAL A 69 -1.21 -8.86 -3.54
CA VAL A 69 -2.53 -9.33 -3.99
C VAL A 69 -3.02 -10.47 -3.10
N LYS A 70 -2.16 -11.45 -2.81
CA LYS A 70 -2.49 -12.59 -1.95
C LYS A 70 -2.87 -12.17 -0.53
N VAL A 71 -2.08 -11.30 0.09
CA VAL A 71 -2.35 -10.80 1.45
C VAL A 71 -3.65 -10.00 1.46
N THR A 72 -3.87 -9.15 0.44
CA THR A 72 -5.13 -8.41 0.31
C THR A 72 -6.32 -9.35 0.18
N ALA A 73 -6.24 -10.40 -0.64
CA ALA A 73 -7.32 -11.37 -0.77
C ALA A 73 -7.60 -12.11 0.55
N SER A 74 -6.56 -12.39 1.34
CA SER A 74 -6.68 -13.10 2.62
C SER A 74 -7.29 -12.24 3.75
N TYR A 75 -6.92 -10.95 3.83
CA TYR A 75 -7.31 -10.07 4.96
C TYR A 75 -8.32 -9.00 4.57
N GLY A 76 -8.47 -8.69 3.28
CA GLY A 76 -9.35 -7.67 2.74
C GLY A 76 -10.79 -7.77 3.25
N PRO A 77 -11.45 -8.94 3.20
CA PRO A 77 -12.81 -9.07 3.71
C PRO A 77 -12.97 -8.63 5.18
N LEU A 78 -11.98 -8.93 6.02
CA LEU A 78 -11.97 -8.53 7.44
C LEU A 78 -11.75 -7.02 7.59
N ILE A 79 -10.88 -6.44 6.77
CA ILE A 79 -10.58 -5.00 6.78
C ILE A 79 -11.80 -4.20 6.28
N PHE A 80 -12.41 -4.63 5.17
CA PHE A 80 -13.51 -3.89 4.55
C PHE A 80 -14.82 -3.97 5.34
N THR A 81 -15.05 -5.05 6.10
CA THR A 81 -16.19 -5.14 7.04
C THR A 81 -16.14 -4.05 8.12
N GLY A 82 -14.95 -3.52 8.45
CA GLY A 82 -14.78 -2.41 9.39
C GLY A 82 -15.44 -1.10 8.94
N TYR A 83 -15.74 -0.93 7.65
CA TYR A 83 -16.46 0.26 7.15
C TYR A 83 -17.99 0.16 7.32
N ASP A 84 -18.52 -1.03 7.61
CA ASP A 84 -19.96 -1.24 7.87
C ASP A 84 -20.36 -0.86 9.31
N VAL A 85 -19.38 -0.57 10.18
CA VAL A 85 -19.59 -0.22 11.60
C VAL A 85 -19.13 1.21 11.88
N ALA A 86 -20.06 2.08 12.28
CA ALA A 86 -19.81 3.52 12.45
C ALA A 86 -18.75 3.87 13.50
N ASP A 87 -18.57 3.02 14.53
CA ASP A 87 -17.76 3.29 15.74
C ASP A 87 -16.52 2.39 15.90
N LEU A 88 -16.14 1.59 14.89
CA LEU A 88 -14.85 0.87 14.94
C LEU A 88 -13.68 1.80 14.50
N PRO A 89 -12.51 1.76 15.15
CA PRO A 89 -11.30 2.35 14.58
C PRO A 89 -11.05 1.70 13.21
N ARG A 90 -10.91 2.54 12.19
CA ARG A 90 -11.05 2.15 10.78
C ARG A 90 -9.88 1.28 10.30
N THR A 91 -8.75 1.32 10.97
CA THR A 91 -7.64 0.36 10.82
C THR A 91 -6.93 0.10 12.16
N ASN A 92 -6.19 -1.01 12.30
CA ASN A 92 -5.34 -1.24 13.48
C ASN A 92 -4.25 -0.16 13.68
N ASN A 93 -3.96 0.63 12.63
CA ASN A 93 -2.94 1.68 12.67
C ASN A 93 -3.43 2.92 13.43
N ASP A 94 -4.75 3.07 13.63
CA ASP A 94 -5.32 4.14 14.45
C ASP A 94 -5.05 3.94 15.95
N LEU A 95 -4.69 2.72 16.37
CA LEU A 95 -4.26 2.41 17.74
C LEU A 95 -2.80 2.83 18.00
N GLY A 96 -2.05 3.22 16.97
CA GLY A 96 -0.67 3.68 17.04
C GLY A 96 -0.54 5.15 16.63
N GLY A 97 -1.11 6.07 17.41
CA GLY A 97 -1.10 7.51 17.18
C GLY A 97 0.28 8.21 17.24
N ASN A 98 1.31 7.66 16.59
CA ASN A 98 2.59 8.36 16.46
C ASN A 98 3.39 8.12 15.16
N CYS A 99 2.83 7.45 14.14
CA CYS A 99 3.46 7.46 12.82
C CYS A 99 2.99 8.68 12.04
N LYS A 100 3.60 9.84 12.30
CA LYS A 100 3.48 11.00 11.40
C LYS A 100 4.14 10.61 10.08
N ILE A 101 3.35 10.29 9.06
CA ILE A 101 3.85 10.19 7.68
C ILE A 101 4.28 11.62 7.30
N PRO A 102 5.58 11.92 7.16
CA PRO A 102 5.96 13.22 6.64
C PRO A 102 5.45 13.30 5.21
N LYS A 103 4.79 14.41 4.85
CA LYS A 103 4.60 14.74 3.44
C LYS A 103 5.99 14.89 2.84
N SER A 104 6.45 13.88 2.10
CA SER A 104 7.66 14.01 1.31
C SER A 104 7.42 15.17 0.34
N ALA A 105 8.18 16.23 0.57
CA ALA A 105 8.34 17.32 -0.37
C ALA A 105 8.73 16.71 -1.73
N GLY A 106 8.14 17.28 -2.79
CA GLY A 106 8.07 16.71 -4.12
C GLY A 106 9.37 16.09 -4.63
N PHE A 107 9.29 14.84 -5.04
CA PHE A 107 10.27 14.24 -5.96
C PHE A 107 9.61 13.08 -6.72
N PHE A 108 8.71 13.43 -7.65
CA PHE A 108 8.52 12.70 -8.91
C PHE A 108 7.65 13.55 -9.84
N GLN A 109 8.31 14.43 -10.60
CA GLN A 109 7.68 15.12 -11.71
C GLN A 109 7.58 14.11 -12.86
N ARG A 110 6.35 13.77 -13.24
CA ARG A 110 6.03 13.07 -14.49
C ARG A 110 6.51 13.90 -15.67
N SER A 111 7.16 13.24 -16.63
CA SER A 111 7.37 13.72 -18.00
C SER A 111 6.05 13.88 -18.75
#